data_AF-A0A553NCR1-F1
#
_entry.id   AF-A0A553NCR1-F1
#
_cell.length_a   1.000
_cell.length_b   1.000
_cell.length_c   1.000
_cell.angle_alpha   90.00
_cell.angle_beta   90.00
_cell.angle_gamma   90.00
#
_symmetry.space_group_name_H-M   'P 1'
#
loop_
_entity.id
_entity.type
_entity.pdbx_description
1 polymer ?
#
loop_
_entity_poly.entity_id
_entity_poly.type
_entity_poly.pdbx_seq_one_letter_code
_entity_poly.pdbx_strand_id
1 'polypeptide(L)'
;MDDDIMVDLFQWIHKLDEQYPQLDGQMLGYKQMGLTPQRDLKSKWYVSREEFRDNIYPDFMSGWAYVTSPKTALNLVQQSQETKFNWIDDLWVSGILGKQINVTLLTFNSYFTVHKGHAQCCLDDPTYLCDFAIAPSMDDWDMIKRFGHLATTCDRKQCSRRPWAKAVIQNCINSNDPLSIPNSQGVGEVFVVPNKLR
;
A
#
# COMPACT_ATOMS: atom_id res chain seq x y z
N MET A 1 -2.71 0.92 9.25
CA MET A 1 -3.44 1.38 8.06
C MET A 1 -4.00 2.73 8.41
N ASP A 2 -3.96 3.66 7.46
CA ASP A 2 -4.47 5.01 7.67
C ASP A 2 -6.01 5.03 7.65
N ASP A 3 -6.62 6.06 8.22
CA ASP A 3 -8.09 6.24 8.27
C ASP A 3 -8.65 6.95 7.03
N ASP A 4 -7.78 7.50 6.18
CA ASP A 4 -8.07 8.21 4.94
C ASP A 4 -7.79 7.36 3.68
N ILE A 5 -7.78 6.04 3.80
CA ILE A 5 -7.62 5.13 2.67
C ILE A 5 -8.86 4.26 2.43
N MET A 6 -9.12 3.99 1.15
CA MET A 6 -10.12 3.01 0.73
C MET A 6 -9.53 1.61 0.82
N VAL A 7 -10.23 0.69 1.50
CA VAL A 7 -9.79 -0.69 1.70
C VAL A 7 -10.95 -1.66 1.44
N ASP A 8 -10.72 -2.61 0.54
CA ASP A 8 -11.53 -3.82 0.36
C ASP A 8 -10.91 -4.92 1.21
N LEU A 9 -11.32 -4.95 2.48
CA LEU A 9 -10.79 -5.88 3.47
C LEU A 9 -11.10 -7.34 3.08
N PHE A 10 -12.22 -7.60 2.41
CA PHE A 10 -12.63 -8.95 2.00
C PHE A 10 -11.72 -9.48 0.89
N GLN A 11 -11.50 -8.69 -0.16
CA GLN A 11 -10.56 -9.05 -1.21
C GLN A 11 -9.15 -9.23 -0.64
N TRP A 12 -8.72 -8.37 0.27
CA TRP A 12 -7.40 -8.46 0.88
C TRP A 12 -7.24 -9.74 1.71
N ILE A 13 -8.17 -10.06 2.61
CA ILE A 13 -8.15 -11.29 3.42
C ILE A 13 -8.16 -12.53 2.53
N HIS A 14 -9.05 -12.62 1.53
CA HIS A 14 -9.07 -13.76 0.61
C HIS A 14 -7.73 -13.95 -0.11
N LYS A 15 -7.07 -12.87 -0.50
CA LYS A 15 -5.75 -12.94 -1.14
C LYS A 15 -4.65 -13.36 -0.17
N LEU A 16 -4.71 -12.90 1.07
CA LEU A 16 -3.78 -13.33 2.11
C LEU A 16 -3.90 -14.83 2.36
N ASP A 17 -5.12 -15.33 2.54
CA ASP A 17 -5.37 -16.75 2.79
C ASP A 17 -4.98 -17.63 1.60
N GLU A 18 -5.24 -17.18 0.36
CA GLU A 18 -4.90 -17.90 -0.87
C GLU A 18 -3.39 -17.97 -1.14
N GLN A 19 -2.65 -16.87 -0.92
CA GLN A 19 -1.29 -16.69 -1.45
C GLN A 19 -0.21 -16.63 -0.37
N TYR A 20 -0.58 -16.31 0.87
CA TYR A 20 0.34 -16.05 1.97
C TYR A 20 -0.12 -16.75 3.27
N PRO A 21 -0.18 -18.10 3.29
CA PRO A 21 -0.70 -18.85 4.44
C PRO A 21 0.15 -18.72 5.72
N GLN A 22 1.35 -18.14 5.62
CA GLN A 22 2.21 -17.84 6.75
C GLN A 22 2.98 -16.54 6.49
N LEU A 23 3.02 -15.66 7.49
CA LEU A 23 3.71 -14.36 7.45
C LEU A 23 4.76 -14.19 8.58
N ASP A 24 5.14 -15.29 9.23
CA ASP A 24 6.24 -15.29 10.21
C ASP A 24 7.53 -14.74 9.59
N GLY A 25 8.08 -13.68 10.17
CA GLY A 25 9.28 -12.99 9.66
C GLY A 25 9.05 -12.20 8.37
N GLN A 26 7.80 -11.99 7.96
CA GLN A 26 7.45 -11.33 6.70
C GLN A 26 6.45 -10.19 6.91
N MET A 27 6.49 -9.18 6.05
CA MET A 27 5.46 -8.15 5.94
C MET A 27 4.99 -8.10 4.48
N LEU A 28 3.71 -7.85 4.28
CA LEU A 28 3.09 -7.72 2.96
C LEU A 28 2.34 -6.39 2.86
N GLY A 29 2.56 -5.63 1.79
CA GLY A 29 1.91 -4.34 1.58
C GLY A 29 2.42 -3.62 0.34
N TYR A 30 2.26 -2.30 0.29
CA TYR A 30 2.85 -1.48 -0.77
C TYR A 30 4.33 -1.22 -0.48
N LYS A 31 5.20 -2.04 -1.06
CA LYS A 31 6.65 -1.95 -0.88
C LYS A 31 7.21 -0.73 -1.61
N GLN A 32 7.81 0.18 -0.85
CA GLN A 32 8.58 1.33 -1.28
C GLN A 32 10.06 0.95 -1.39
N MET A 33 10.71 1.25 -2.52
CA MET A 33 12.11 0.86 -2.75
C MET A 33 12.94 2.03 -3.25
N GLY A 34 14.16 2.13 -2.71
CA GLY A 34 15.12 3.14 -3.12
C GLY A 34 14.68 4.59 -2.89
N LEU A 35 13.67 4.84 -2.04
CA LEU A 35 13.26 6.21 -1.73
C LEU A 35 14.40 6.94 -1.02
N THR A 36 14.57 8.21 -1.37
CA THR A 36 15.61 9.06 -0.80
C THR A 36 15.00 10.01 0.24
N PRO A 37 15.71 10.30 1.34
CA PRO A 37 15.22 11.27 2.32
C PRO A 37 15.02 12.65 1.68
N GLN A 38 13.84 13.25 1.87
CA GLN A 38 13.57 14.58 1.35
C GLN A 38 14.38 15.61 2.13
N ARG A 39 15.21 16.38 1.41
CA ARG A 39 16.10 17.38 2.02
C ARG A 39 15.63 18.82 1.80
N ASP A 40 14.48 19.01 1.16
CA ASP A 40 13.83 20.32 1.05
C ASP A 40 13.07 20.64 2.34
N LEU A 41 13.44 21.72 3.02
CA LEU A 41 12.82 22.21 4.25
C LEU A 41 11.33 22.53 4.09
N LYS A 42 10.84 22.73 2.86
CA LYS A 42 9.42 22.96 2.57
C LYS A 42 8.61 21.67 2.44
N SER A 43 9.28 20.51 2.38
CA SER A 43 8.61 19.22 2.26
C SER A 43 8.01 18.80 3.59
N LYS A 44 6.76 18.32 3.58
CA LYS A 44 6.15 17.61 4.72
C LYS A 44 7.06 16.46 5.19
N TRP A 45 7.77 15.84 4.25
CA TRP A 45 8.62 14.68 4.46
C TRP A 45 10.08 15.03 4.73
N TYR A 46 10.40 16.28 5.06
CA TYR A 46 11.76 16.74 5.31
C TYR A 46 12.44 15.91 6.41
N VAL A 47 13.64 15.41 6.10
CA VAL A 47 14.51 14.73 7.05
C VAL A 47 15.90 15.34 6.93
N SER A 48 16.47 15.76 8.06
CA SER A 48 17.83 16.30 8.12
C SER A 48 18.90 15.19 8.03
N ARG A 49 20.14 15.56 7.68
CA ARG A 49 21.25 14.59 7.67
C ARG A 49 21.60 14.06 9.06
N GLU A 50 21.23 14.80 10.10
CA GLU A 50 21.42 14.37 11.49
C GLU A 50 20.41 13.27 11.87
N GLU A 51 19.16 13.41 11.43
CA GLU A 51 18.12 12.40 11.64
C GLU A 51 18.36 11.14 10.82
N PHE A 52 18.80 11.29 9.57
CA PHE A 52 19.12 10.16 8.70
C PHE A 52 20.32 10.48 7.80
N ARG A 53 21.46 9.83 8.06
CA ARG A 53 22.73 10.13 7.39
C ARG A 53 22.80 9.60 5.97
N ASP A 54 22.25 8.42 5.74
CA ASP A 54 22.32 7.74 4.45
C ASP A 54 21.51 8.47 3.38
N ASN A 55 21.87 8.24 2.11
CA ASN A 55 21.21 8.88 0.98
C ASN A 55 19.96 8.12 0.51
N ILE A 56 19.79 6.86 0.93
CA ILE A 56 18.70 5.97 0.51
C ILE A 56 18.13 5.33 1.77
N TYR A 57 16.80 5.32 1.91
CA TYR A 57 16.12 4.60 2.97
C TYR A 57 16.25 3.08 2.75
N PRO A 58 16.24 2.25 3.82
CA PRO A 58 15.92 0.84 3.64
C PRO A 58 14.56 0.72 2.94
N ASP A 59 14.36 -0.34 2.15
CA ASP A 59 13.03 -0.68 1.65
C ASP A 59 12.05 -0.76 2.83
N PHE A 60 10.82 -0.29 2.63
CA PHE A 60 9.79 -0.25 3.68
C PHE A 60 8.40 -0.40 3.06
N MET A 61 7.37 -0.60 3.88
CA MET A 61 5.96 -0.63 3.47
C MET A 61 5.34 0.74 3.63
N SER A 62 4.54 1.18 2.66
CA SER A 62 3.76 2.41 2.74
C SER A 62 2.78 2.38 3.91
N GLY A 63 2.65 3.50 4.62
CA GLY A 63 1.73 3.68 5.76
C GLY A 63 0.26 3.36 5.47
N TRP A 64 -0.14 3.46 4.19
CA TRP A 64 -1.50 3.16 3.72
C TRP A 64 -1.99 1.85 4.31
N ALA A 65 -1.35 0.74 3.97
CA ALA A 65 -1.68 -0.54 4.59
C ALA A 65 -0.56 -1.57 4.38
N TYR A 66 -0.33 -2.35 5.42
CA TYR A 66 0.49 -3.55 5.38
C TYR A 66 0.04 -4.52 6.49
N VAL A 67 0.39 -5.78 6.33
CA VAL A 67 0.05 -6.87 7.26
C VAL A 67 1.28 -7.70 7.58
N THR A 68 1.29 -8.27 8.78
CA THR A 68 2.32 -9.19 9.26
C THR A 68 1.73 -10.14 10.29
N SER A 69 2.49 -11.14 10.73
CA SER A 69 2.06 -12.04 11.80
C SER A 69 2.16 -11.36 13.18
N PRO A 70 1.34 -11.77 14.17
CA PRO A 70 1.47 -11.32 15.55
C PRO A 70 2.88 -11.53 16.14
N LYS A 71 3.57 -12.59 15.73
CA LYS A 71 4.94 -12.90 16.16
C LYS A 71 5.95 -11.89 15.61
N THR A 72 5.87 -11.55 14.32
CA THR A 72 6.71 -10.49 13.74
C THR A 72 6.42 -9.14 14.40
N ALA A 73 5.14 -8.83 14.64
CA ALA A 73 4.76 -7.59 15.34
C ALA A 73 5.37 -7.51 16.75
N LEU A 74 5.36 -8.60 17.51
CA LEU A 74 6.00 -8.64 18.84
C LEU A 74 7.51 -8.40 18.75
N ASN A 75 8.19 -9.01 17.78
CA ASN A 75 9.63 -8.81 17.59
C ASN A 75 9.96 -7.35 17.24
N LEU A 76 9.12 -6.70 16.41
CA LEU A 76 9.25 -5.27 16.10
C LEU A 76 9.08 -4.40 17.36
N VAL A 77 8.10 -4.73 18.22
CA VAL A 77 7.90 -4.02 19.50
C VAL A 77 9.12 -4.16 20.40
N GLN A 78 9.73 -5.35 20.49
CA GLN A 78 10.95 -5.56 21.26
C GLN A 78 12.13 -4.75 20.70
N GLN A 79 12.36 -4.81 19.37
CA GLN A 79 13.43 -4.06 18.71
C GLN A 79 13.26 -2.54 18.85
N SER A 80 12.02 -2.06 18.96
CA SER A 80 11.74 -0.63 19.10
C SER A 80 12.27 -0.03 20.39
N GLN A 81 12.44 -0.83 21.45
CA GLN A 81 12.96 -0.36 22.75
C GLN A 81 14.45 -0.01 22.71
N GLU A 82 15.19 -0.56 21.74
CA GLU A 82 16.65 -0.40 21.61
C GLU A 82 17.04 0.52 20.44
N THR A 83 16.04 0.97 19.67
CA THR A 83 16.26 1.69 18.42
C THR A 83 15.79 3.14 18.53
N LYS A 84 16.63 4.09 18.10
CA LYS A 84 16.26 5.50 18.05
C LYS A 84 14.99 5.68 17.21
N PHE A 85 14.03 6.40 17.76
CA PHE A 85 12.79 6.75 17.08
C PHE A 85 13.05 7.56 15.80
N ASN A 86 12.30 7.25 14.75
CA ASN A 86 12.20 8.05 13.53
C ASN A 86 10.72 8.43 13.34
N TRP A 87 10.46 9.70 13.01
CA TRP A 87 9.12 10.25 12.97
C TRP A 87 8.29 9.77 11.77
N ILE A 88 8.95 9.29 10.71
CA ILE A 88 8.29 8.60 9.59
C ILE A 88 8.05 7.16 10.06
N ASP A 89 6.84 6.90 10.52
CA ASP A 89 6.46 5.69 11.26
C ASP A 89 6.55 4.42 10.41
N ASP A 90 6.09 4.47 9.17
CA ASP A 90 6.11 3.34 8.24
C ASP A 90 7.55 2.94 7.84
N LEU A 91 8.40 3.93 7.60
CA LEU A 91 9.86 3.78 7.47
C LEU A 91 10.48 3.21 8.75
N TRP A 92 10.11 3.73 9.92
CA TRP A 92 10.69 3.31 11.19
C TRP A 92 10.34 1.84 11.48
N VAL A 93 9.06 1.48 11.41
CA VAL A 93 8.55 0.15 11.74
C VAL A 93 9.01 -0.89 10.72
N SER A 94 8.68 -0.70 9.44
CA SER A 94 8.90 -1.75 8.45
C SER A 94 10.27 -1.70 7.79
N GLY A 95 10.90 -0.52 7.71
CA GLY A 95 12.22 -0.33 7.14
C GLY A 95 13.34 -0.48 8.17
N ILE A 96 13.41 0.41 9.16
CA ILE A 96 14.53 0.47 10.12
C ILE A 96 14.50 -0.72 11.09
N LEU A 97 13.41 -0.89 11.84
CA LEU A 97 13.27 -2.01 12.78
C LEU A 97 13.23 -3.33 12.02
N GLY A 98 12.41 -3.41 10.96
CA GLY A 98 12.31 -4.60 10.11
C GLY A 98 13.66 -5.10 9.59
N LYS A 99 14.52 -4.20 9.09
CA LYS A 99 15.88 -4.55 8.64
C LYS A 99 16.76 -5.09 9.76
N GLN A 100 16.70 -4.52 10.97
CA GLN A 100 17.52 -4.97 12.10
C GLN A 100 17.18 -6.40 12.55
N ILE A 101 15.92 -6.80 12.43
CA ILE A 101 15.45 -8.16 12.77
C ILE A 101 15.25 -9.07 11.53
N ASN A 102 15.77 -8.67 10.37
CA ASN A 102 15.72 -9.43 9.11
C ASN A 102 14.30 -9.81 8.63
N VAL A 103 13.34 -8.89 8.78
CA VAL A 103 12.00 -9.04 8.20
C VAL A 103 12.08 -8.98 6.68
N THR A 104 11.43 -9.94 6.02
CA THR A 104 11.30 -9.96 4.55
C THR A 104 10.09 -9.14 4.13
N LEU A 105 10.30 -8.17 3.23
CA LEU A 105 9.23 -7.35 2.66
C LEU A 105 8.74 -7.96 1.34
N LEU A 106 7.48 -8.41 1.34
CA LEU A 106 6.79 -8.97 0.18
C LEU A 106 5.99 -7.88 -0.53
N THR A 107 6.05 -7.87 -1.87
CA THR A 107 5.31 -6.91 -2.68
C THR A 107 3.84 -7.33 -2.84
N PHE A 108 2.94 -6.38 -2.59
CA PHE A 108 1.51 -6.50 -2.90
C PHE A 108 1.03 -5.31 -3.74
N ASN A 109 1.97 -4.58 -4.35
CA ASN A 109 1.75 -3.27 -4.97
C ASN A 109 0.71 -3.29 -6.09
N SER A 110 0.54 -4.42 -6.78
CA SER A 110 -0.47 -4.58 -7.83
C SER A 110 -1.92 -4.51 -7.32
N TYR A 111 -2.13 -4.70 -6.01
CA TYR A 111 -3.44 -4.55 -5.37
C TYR A 111 -3.65 -3.17 -4.75
N PHE A 112 -2.71 -2.25 -4.99
CA PHE A 112 -2.85 -0.85 -4.64
C PHE A 112 -2.96 -0.05 -5.93
N THR A 113 -3.72 1.03 -5.86
CA THR A 113 -3.60 2.09 -6.85
C THR A 113 -3.16 3.37 -6.19
N VAL A 114 -2.28 4.13 -6.86
CA VAL A 114 -1.76 5.41 -6.36
C VAL A 114 -2.55 6.63 -6.85
N HIS A 115 -3.63 6.39 -7.58
CA HIS A 115 -4.50 7.39 -8.19
C HIS A 115 -5.91 7.27 -7.60
N LYS A 116 -6.42 8.33 -6.98
CA LYS A 116 -7.81 8.41 -6.51
C LYS A 116 -8.80 8.20 -7.66
N GLY A 117 -8.45 8.71 -8.83
CA GLY A 117 -9.22 8.61 -10.06
C GLY A 117 -9.50 7.16 -10.46
N HIS A 118 -8.58 6.23 -10.20
CA HIS A 118 -8.81 4.81 -10.44
C HIS A 118 -9.92 4.26 -9.52
N ALA A 119 -9.94 4.67 -8.25
CA ALA A 119 -11.02 4.32 -7.33
C ALA A 119 -12.38 4.82 -7.83
N GLN A 120 -12.44 6.07 -8.31
CA GLN A 120 -13.66 6.62 -8.89
C GLN A 120 -14.12 5.81 -10.11
N CYS A 121 -13.23 5.52 -11.06
CA CYS A 121 -13.56 4.70 -12.22
C CYS A 121 -14.08 3.30 -11.85
N CYS A 122 -13.56 2.70 -10.77
CA CYS A 122 -14.12 1.44 -10.28
C CYS A 122 -15.55 1.63 -9.75
N LEU A 123 -15.77 2.66 -8.92
CA LEU A 123 -17.06 2.94 -8.30
C LEU A 123 -18.16 3.32 -9.29
N ASP A 124 -17.80 3.81 -10.47
CA ASP A 124 -18.73 4.15 -11.55
C ASP A 124 -19.26 2.92 -12.30
N ASP A 125 -18.60 1.76 -12.16
CA ASP A 125 -19.05 0.48 -12.71
C ASP A 125 -19.06 -0.61 -11.62
N PRO A 126 -20.09 -0.60 -10.74
CA PRO A 126 -20.19 -1.50 -9.57
C PRO A 126 -20.55 -2.94 -9.94
N THR A 127 -20.64 -3.26 -11.24
CA THR A 127 -20.90 -4.62 -11.74
C THR A 127 -19.72 -5.55 -11.47
N TYR A 128 -18.50 -4.98 -11.41
CA TYR A 128 -17.27 -5.73 -11.22
C TYR A 128 -16.61 -5.41 -9.89
N LEU A 129 -15.85 -6.38 -9.39
CA LEU A 129 -14.87 -6.15 -8.35
C LEU A 129 -13.78 -5.18 -8.85
N CYS A 130 -13.28 -4.31 -7.97
CA CYS A 130 -12.13 -3.45 -8.31
C CYS A 130 -10.87 -4.30 -8.57
N ASP A 131 -10.04 -3.84 -9.51
CA ASP A 131 -8.78 -4.50 -9.89
C ASP A 131 -7.69 -4.38 -8.81
N PHE A 132 -7.92 -3.50 -7.83
CA PHE A 132 -7.09 -3.23 -6.67
C PHE A 132 -7.97 -3.31 -5.41
N ALA A 133 -7.36 -3.60 -4.27
CA ALA A 133 -8.02 -3.66 -2.98
C ALA A 133 -7.86 -2.35 -2.18
N ILE A 134 -6.79 -1.57 -2.46
CA ILE A 134 -6.43 -0.40 -1.66
C ILE A 134 -6.20 0.81 -2.56
N ALA A 135 -6.74 1.97 -2.17
CA ALA A 135 -6.64 3.20 -2.94
C ALA A 135 -6.64 4.45 -2.03
N PRO A 136 -6.02 5.57 -2.45
CA PRO A 136 -6.08 6.83 -1.71
C PRO A 136 -7.47 7.45 -1.81
N SER A 137 -7.99 7.99 -0.71
CA SER A 137 -9.26 8.74 -0.73
C SER A 137 -9.06 10.23 -1.01
N MET A 138 -7.90 10.80 -0.63
CA MET A 138 -7.69 12.25 -0.53
C MET A 138 -8.83 12.92 0.27
N ASP A 139 -9.07 12.43 1.49
CA ASP A 139 -10.09 12.90 2.44
C ASP A 139 -11.54 12.79 1.93
N ASP A 140 -11.79 11.94 0.93
CA ASP A 140 -13.12 11.74 0.34
C ASP A 140 -13.90 10.65 1.08
N TRP A 141 -14.53 11.06 2.17
CA TRP A 141 -15.35 10.18 3.01
C TRP A 141 -16.51 9.53 2.26
N ASP A 142 -17.04 10.17 1.21
CA ASP A 142 -18.11 9.57 0.42
C ASP A 142 -17.60 8.41 -0.43
N MET A 143 -16.46 8.60 -1.09
CA MET A 143 -15.79 7.51 -1.79
C MET A 143 -15.40 6.37 -0.86
N ILE A 144 -14.90 6.64 0.36
CA ILE A 144 -14.59 5.58 1.34
C ILE A 144 -15.84 4.72 1.64
N LYS A 145 -16.99 5.35 1.93
CA LYS A 145 -18.24 4.62 2.19
C LYS A 145 -18.70 3.82 0.96
N ARG A 146 -18.65 4.42 -0.23
CA ARG A 146 -19.05 3.75 -1.49
C ARG A 146 -18.15 2.55 -1.79
N PHE A 147 -16.84 2.69 -1.57
CA PHE A 147 -15.87 1.61 -1.73
C PHE A 147 -16.11 0.46 -0.76
N GLY A 148 -16.30 0.77 0.53
CA GLY A 148 -16.67 -0.25 1.53
C GLY A 148 -18.01 -0.93 1.23
N HIS A 149 -18.99 -0.19 0.71
CA HIS A 149 -20.28 -0.75 0.29
C HIS A 149 -20.13 -1.69 -0.92
N LEU A 150 -19.32 -1.31 -1.91
CA LEU A 150 -19.01 -2.16 -3.05
C LEU A 150 -18.30 -3.44 -2.61
N ALA A 151 -17.25 -3.34 -1.78
CA ALA A 151 -16.52 -4.47 -1.21
C ALA A 151 -17.46 -5.46 -0.50
N THR A 152 -18.31 -4.95 0.41
CA THR A 152 -19.30 -5.77 1.14
C THR A 152 -20.32 -6.41 0.20
N THR A 153 -20.76 -5.69 -0.82
CA THR A 153 -21.73 -6.20 -1.79
C THR A 153 -21.12 -7.29 -2.66
N CYS A 154 -19.88 -7.11 -3.11
CA CYS A 154 -19.17 -8.06 -3.94
C CYS A 154 -18.79 -9.33 -3.19
N ASP A 155 -18.44 -9.23 -1.91
CA ASP A 155 -18.23 -10.39 -1.04
C ASP A 155 -19.51 -11.23 -0.91
N ARG A 156 -20.65 -10.58 -0.64
CA ARG A 156 -21.94 -11.27 -0.46
C ARG A 156 -22.55 -11.81 -1.76
N LYS A 157 -22.45 -11.06 -2.85
CA LYS A 157 -23.13 -11.35 -4.13
C LYS A 157 -22.21 -11.92 -5.21
N GLN A 158 -20.94 -12.13 -4.90
CA GLN A 158 -19.91 -12.63 -5.81
C GLN A 158 -19.84 -11.82 -7.12
N CYS A 159 -19.38 -10.57 -7.02
CA CYS A 159 -19.11 -9.77 -8.22
C CYS A 159 -18.13 -10.49 -9.17
N SER A 160 -18.28 -10.24 -10.47
CA SER A 160 -17.34 -10.75 -11.46
C SER A 160 -16.04 -9.96 -11.43
N ARG A 161 -14.91 -10.61 -11.72
CA ARG A 161 -13.65 -9.90 -11.99
C ARG A 161 -13.78 -9.11 -13.28
N ARG A 162 -13.23 -7.90 -13.29
CA ARG A 162 -13.20 -7.04 -14.48
C ARG A 162 -12.32 -7.70 -15.57
N PRO A 163 -12.84 -7.88 -16.80
CA PRO A 163 -12.01 -8.37 -17.90
C PRO A 163 -10.87 -7.40 -18.20
N TRP A 164 -9.71 -7.92 -18.64
CA TRP A 164 -8.53 -7.11 -18.94
C TRP A 164 -8.82 -5.92 -19.87
N ALA A 165 -9.60 -6.15 -20.94
CA ALA A 165 -9.99 -5.10 -21.89
C ALA A 165 -10.81 -3.96 -21.26
N LYS A 166 -11.38 -4.18 -20.07
CA LYS A 166 -12.12 -3.19 -19.29
C LYS A 166 -11.38 -2.74 -18.03
N ALA A 167 -10.15 -3.21 -17.79
CA ALA A 167 -9.40 -2.93 -16.57
C ALA A 167 -9.28 -1.42 -16.32
N VAL A 168 -9.36 -1.02 -15.05
CA VAL A 168 -9.33 0.39 -14.65
C VAL A 168 -8.05 1.05 -15.15
N ILE A 169 -6.90 0.39 -15.00
CA ILE A 169 -5.61 0.93 -15.44
C ILE A 169 -5.53 1.19 -16.96
N GLN A 170 -6.37 0.54 -17.77
CA GLN A 170 -6.40 0.74 -19.22
C GLN A 170 -7.42 1.78 -19.66
N ASN A 171 -8.55 1.84 -18.97
CA ASN A 171 -9.73 2.56 -19.44
C ASN A 171 -10.01 3.83 -18.62
N CYS A 172 -9.37 3.98 -17.46
CA CYS A 172 -9.47 5.17 -16.64
C CYS A 172 -8.41 6.18 -17.05
N ILE A 173 -8.79 7.14 -17.88
CA ILE A 173 -7.91 8.25 -18.26
C ILE A 173 -8.01 9.32 -17.17
N ASN A 174 -7.03 9.35 -16.28
CA ASN A 174 -6.89 10.45 -15.31
C ASN A 174 -5.48 11.05 -15.40
N SER A 175 -5.21 11.76 -16.50
CA SER A 175 -3.92 12.42 -16.74
C SER A 175 -3.59 13.53 -15.74
N ASN A 176 -4.57 13.98 -14.97
CA ASN A 176 -4.45 15.12 -14.06
C ASN A 176 -4.62 14.75 -12.58
N ASP A 177 -4.82 13.46 -12.26
CA ASP A 177 -5.01 13.04 -10.88
C ASP A 177 -3.66 12.93 -10.16
N PRO A 178 -3.44 13.70 -9.06
CA PRO A 178 -2.17 13.67 -8.36
C PRO A 178 -1.89 12.28 -7.79
N LEU A 179 -0.66 11.83 -7.98
CA LEU A 179 -0.14 10.66 -7.28
C LEU A 179 -0.14 10.94 -5.77
N SER A 180 -0.65 10.00 -4.98
CA SER A 180 -0.64 10.11 -3.52
C SER A 180 0.69 9.66 -2.87
N ILE A 181 1.77 9.53 -3.65
CA ILE A 181 3.11 9.16 -3.17
C ILE A 181 4.06 10.36 -3.11
N PRO A 182 5.06 10.37 -2.20
CA PRO A 182 6.06 11.44 -2.14
C PRO A 182 6.82 11.61 -3.45
N ASN A 183 7.07 12.86 -3.86
CA ASN A 183 7.88 13.17 -5.03
C ASN A 183 9.38 12.94 -4.71
N SER A 184 9.83 11.68 -4.78
CA SER A 184 11.20 11.26 -4.50
C SER A 184 11.72 10.33 -5.61
N GLN A 185 13.04 10.16 -5.72
CA GLN A 185 13.66 9.40 -6.80
C GLN A 185 13.50 7.87 -6.69
N GLY A 186 12.84 7.34 -5.66
CA GLY A 186 12.55 5.91 -5.54
C GLY A 186 11.23 5.52 -6.19
N VAL A 187 11.04 4.23 -6.39
CA VAL A 187 9.87 3.65 -7.06
C VAL A 187 9.26 2.63 -6.11
N GLY A 188 8.01 2.85 -5.70
CA GLY A 188 7.16 1.73 -5.31
C GLY A 188 6.88 0.96 -6.58
N GLU A 189 7.46 -0.24 -6.76
CA GLU A 189 7.24 -1.03 -7.97
C GLU A 189 5.74 -1.28 -8.14
N VAL A 190 5.06 -0.52 -8.99
CA VAL A 190 3.81 -0.98 -9.58
C VAL A 190 4.21 -1.82 -10.78
N PHE A 191 4.79 -3.00 -10.53
CA PHE A 191 4.80 -4.01 -11.56
C PHE A 191 3.37 -4.49 -11.71
N VAL A 192 2.69 -3.95 -12.71
CA VAL A 192 1.51 -4.58 -13.28
C VAL A 192 2.01 -5.92 -13.82
N VAL A 193 1.97 -6.98 -13.01
CA VAL A 193 2.18 -8.32 -13.51
C VAL A 193 0.98 -8.57 -14.43
N PRO A 194 1.18 -8.70 -15.75
CA PRO A 194 0.11 -9.13 -16.61
C PRO A 194 -0.15 -10.57 -16.16
N ASN A 195 -1.24 -10.79 -15.43
CA ASN A 195 -1.73 -12.14 -15.24
C ASN A 195 -2.12 -12.65 -16.63
N LYS A 196 -1.17 -13.27 -17.32
CA LYS A 196 -1.48 -14.30 -18.30
C LYS A 196 -2.19 -15.38 -17.51
N LEU A 197 -3.52 -15.36 -17.60
CA LEU A 197 -4.41 -16.42 -17.18
C LEU A 197 -3.80 -17.78 -17.58
N ARG A 198 -3.56 -18.63 -16.59
CA ARG A 198 -3.74 -20.08 -16.73
C ARG A 198 -5.01 -20.44 -15.99
#